data_AF-A0A367LUG7-F1
#
_entry.id   AF-A0A367LUG7-F1
#
_cell.length_a   1.000
_cell.length_b   1.000
_cell.length_c   1.000
_cell.angle_alpha   90.00
_cell.angle_beta   90.00
_cell.angle_gamma   90.00
#
_symmetry.space_group_name_H-M   'P 1'
#
loop_
_entity.id
_entity.type
_entity.pdbx_description
1 polymer ?
#
loop_
_entity_poly.entity_id
_entity_poly.type
_entity_poly.pdbx_seq_one_letter_code
_entity_poly.pdbx_strand_id
1 'polypeptide(L)'
;VEVSDDGRGLSRPRILAKARERNLPVHDGMSDAEVWQLVFMPGFSTAEAVTELSGRGVGMDVVKRNIGAMGGRIDIDSAPGMGTRIGIRLPLTLAIL
;
A
#
# COMPACT_ATOMS: atom_id res chain seq x y z
N VAL A 1 6.57 13.39 3.94
CA VAL A 1 7.68 12.41 3.81
C VAL A 1 7.42 11.58 2.57
N GLU A 2 8.46 11.26 1.81
CA GLU A 2 8.33 10.46 0.60
C GLU A 2 9.40 9.38 0.57
N VAL A 3 9.02 8.18 0.14
CA VAL A 3 9.91 7.04 -0.09
C VAL A 3 9.70 6.58 -1.53
N SER A 4 10.79 6.44 -2.29
CA SER A 4 10.73 5.96 -3.67
C SER A 4 11.75 4.84 -3.91
N ASP A 5 11.42 3.91 -4.78
CA ASP A 5 12.32 2.89 -5.33
C ASP A 5 12.35 2.95 -6.87
N ASP A 6 13.35 2.33 -7.48
CA ASP A 6 13.56 2.17 -8.92
C ASP A 6 13.28 0.73 -9.39
N GLY A 7 12.47 -0.01 -8.63
CA GLY A 7 12.17 -1.41 -8.88
C GLY A 7 11.16 -1.63 -10.00
N ARG A 8 10.54 -2.81 -10.00
CA ARG A 8 9.59 -3.22 -11.06
C ARG A 8 8.23 -2.50 -10.99
N GLY A 9 7.96 -1.78 -9.91
CA GLY A 9 6.63 -1.24 -9.60
C GLY A 9 5.64 -2.33 -9.19
N LEU A 10 4.43 -1.88 -8.83
CA LEU A 10 3.33 -2.75 -8.43
C LEU A 10 2.70 -3.45 -9.64
N SER A 11 2.37 -4.73 -9.46
CA SER A 11 1.73 -5.52 -10.50
C SER A 11 0.22 -5.50 -10.34
N ARG A 12 -0.45 -4.62 -11.11
CA ARG A 12 -1.93 -4.57 -11.23
C ARG A 12 -2.57 -5.96 -11.39
N PRO A 13 -2.15 -6.81 -12.36
CA PRO A 13 -2.79 -8.11 -12.55
C PRO A 13 -2.62 -9.04 -11.34
N ARG A 14 -1.45 -9.05 -10.67
CA ARG A 14 -1.25 -9.88 -9.47
C ARG A 14 -2.07 -9.40 -8.28
N ILE A 15 -2.19 -8.09 -8.09
CA ILE A 15 -3.02 -7.52 -7.02
C ILE A 15 -4.49 -7.84 -7.25
N LEU A 16 -5.01 -7.62 -8.46
CA LEU A 16 -6.41 -7.95 -8.79
C LEU A 16 -6.69 -9.44 -8.66
N ALA A 17 -5.80 -10.31 -9.13
CA ALA A 17 -5.94 -11.77 -8.95
C ALA A 17 -6.01 -12.12 -7.46
N LYS A 18 -5.12 -11.56 -6.63
CA LYS A 18 -5.10 -11.81 -5.19
C LYS A 18 -6.34 -11.28 -4.47
N ALA A 19 -6.86 -10.14 -4.91
CA ALA A 19 -8.08 -9.57 -4.38
C ALA A 19 -9.31 -10.44 -4.70
N ARG A 20 -9.38 -10.98 -5.92
CA ARG A 20 -10.42 -11.94 -6.33
C ARG A 20 -10.36 -13.24 -5.52
N GLU A 21 -9.17 -13.81 -5.33
CA GLU A 21 -8.98 -15.00 -4.46
C GLU A 21 -9.52 -14.80 -3.04
N ARG A 22 -9.48 -13.55 -2.55
CA ARG A 22 -9.92 -13.17 -1.20
C ARG A 22 -11.34 -12.64 -1.15
N ASN A 23 -12.10 -12.75 -2.24
CA ASN A 23 -13.47 -12.24 -2.36
C ASN A 23 -13.59 -10.73 -2.02
N LEU A 24 -12.54 -9.95 -2.31
CA LEU A 24 -12.62 -8.50 -2.18
C LEU A 24 -13.44 -7.92 -3.34
N PRO A 25 -14.22 -6.86 -3.10
CA PRO A 25 -15.00 -6.20 -4.14
C PRO A 25 -14.04 -5.48 -5.10
N VAL A 26 -13.78 -6.09 -6.24
CA VAL A 26 -12.97 -5.52 -7.32
C VAL A 26 -13.72 -5.60 -8.64
N HIS A 27 -13.50 -4.61 -9.50
CA HIS A 27 -14.08 -4.56 -10.85
C HIS A 27 -13.04 -4.06 -11.86
N ASP A 28 -13.26 -4.35 -13.14
CA ASP A 28 -12.25 -4.05 -14.17
C ASP A 28 -12.07 -2.55 -14.42
N GLY A 29 -13.10 -1.73 -14.12
CA GLY A 29 -13.05 -0.27 -14.23
C GLY A 29 -12.28 0.47 -13.13
N MET A 30 -11.64 -0.23 -12.18
CA MET A 30 -10.86 0.43 -11.11
C MET A 30 -9.65 1.16 -11.69
N SER A 31 -9.40 2.37 -11.25
CA SER A 31 -8.15 3.08 -11.51
C SER A 31 -6.95 2.38 -10.87
N ASP A 32 -5.74 2.65 -11.35
CA ASP A 32 -4.52 2.10 -10.75
C ASP A 32 -4.39 2.51 -9.27
N ALA A 33 -4.72 3.76 -8.95
CA ALA A 33 -4.70 4.27 -7.58
C ALA A 33 -5.61 3.43 -6.65
N GLU A 34 -6.83 3.09 -7.10
CA GLU A 34 -7.74 2.23 -6.33
C GLU A 34 -7.20 0.81 -6.16
N VAL A 35 -6.57 0.26 -7.20
CA VAL A 35 -5.92 -1.06 -7.11
C VAL A 35 -4.75 -1.03 -6.13
N TRP A 36 -3.93 0.02 -6.14
CA TRP A 36 -2.82 0.16 -5.19
C TRP A 36 -3.31 0.24 -3.75
N GLN A 37 -4.48 0.83 -3.49
CA GLN A 37 -5.03 0.89 -2.13
C GLN A 37 -5.31 -0.50 -1.54
N LEU A 38 -5.49 -1.53 -2.36
CA LEU A 38 -5.72 -2.91 -1.90
C LEU A 38 -4.52 -3.48 -1.14
N VAL A 39 -3.29 -2.97 -1.37
CA VAL A 39 -2.09 -3.42 -0.65
C VAL A 39 -2.14 -3.10 0.85
N PHE A 40 -2.98 -2.14 1.25
CA PHE A 40 -3.18 -1.78 2.65
C PHE A 40 -4.27 -2.59 3.34
N MET A 41 -4.91 -3.53 2.65
CA MET A 41 -5.90 -4.40 3.28
C MET A 41 -5.22 -5.35 4.28
N PRO A 42 -5.85 -5.65 5.42
CA PRO A 42 -5.26 -6.55 6.41
C PRO A 42 -4.86 -7.90 5.83
N GLY A 43 -3.61 -8.30 6.10
CA GLY A 43 -3.04 -9.54 5.56
C GLY A 43 -2.88 -9.56 4.04
N PHE A 44 -3.00 -8.42 3.34
CA PHE A 44 -2.80 -8.34 1.90
C PHE A 44 -1.33 -8.43 1.50
N SER A 45 -1.00 -9.43 0.68
CA SER A 45 0.34 -9.61 0.12
C SER A 45 0.25 -10.42 -1.17
N THR A 46 1.04 -10.02 -2.16
CA THR A 46 1.23 -10.77 -3.41
C THR A 46 2.43 -11.74 -3.34
N ALA A 47 3.12 -11.82 -2.19
CA ALA A 47 4.21 -12.76 -2.01
C ALA A 47 3.68 -14.19 -1.93
N GLU A 48 4.28 -15.11 -2.69
CA GLU A 48 3.91 -16.54 -2.69
C GLU A 48 4.43 -17.27 -1.45
N ALA A 49 5.54 -16.81 -0.87
CA ALA A 49 6.12 -17.37 0.35
C ALA A 49 6.36 -16.27 1.39
N VAL A 50 6.06 -16.58 2.66
CA VAL A 50 6.40 -15.73 3.80
C VAL A 50 7.88 -15.95 4.11
N THR A 51 8.70 -14.93 3.88
CA THR A 51 10.12 -14.95 4.28
C THR A 51 10.27 -14.39 5.70
N GLU A 52 11.37 -14.72 6.40
CA GLU A 52 11.65 -14.19 7.74
C GLU A 52 11.66 -12.65 7.79
N LEU A 53 11.97 -11.97 6.68
CA LEU A 53 11.89 -10.51 6.56
C LEU A 53 10.45 -9.99 6.65
N SER A 54 9.47 -10.76 6.15
CA SER A 54 8.03 -10.47 6.26
C SER A 54 7.46 -10.85 7.65
N GLY A 55 8.19 -11.67 8.42
CA GLY A 55 7.75 -12.28 9.68
C GLY A 55 7.84 -11.39 10.93
N ARG A 56 8.27 -10.13 10.82
CA ARG A 56 8.32 -9.18 11.96
C ARG A 56 6.99 -8.48 12.24
N GLY A 57 5.92 -8.83 11.51
CA GLY A 57 4.56 -8.45 11.84
C GLY A 57 4.17 -7.00 11.49
N VAL A 58 4.92 -6.31 10.63
CA VAL A 58 4.54 -4.96 10.15
C VAL A 58 4.11 -5.04 8.69
N GLY A 59 2.81 -5.31 8.49
CA GLY A 59 2.17 -5.23 7.19
C GLY A 59 1.84 -3.77 6.81
N MET A 60 1.52 -3.57 5.53
CA MET A 60 1.11 -2.24 5.04
C MET A 60 -0.21 -1.76 5.67
N ASP A 61 -1.05 -2.69 6.12
CA ASP A 61 -2.26 -2.39 6.92
C ASP A 61 -1.93 -1.69 8.24
N VAL A 62 -0.89 -2.14 8.95
CA VAL A 62 -0.39 -1.50 10.18
C VAL A 62 0.17 -0.11 9.88
N VAL A 63 0.91 0.04 8.77
CA VAL A 63 1.44 1.34 8.33
C VAL A 63 0.31 2.33 8.07
N LYS A 64 -0.73 1.94 7.31
CA LYS A 64 -1.90 2.79 7.02
C LYS A 64 -2.63 3.18 8.31
N ARG A 65 -2.85 2.23 9.22
CA ARG A 65 -3.49 2.49 10.52
C ARG A 65 -2.71 3.51 11.34
N ASN A 66 -1.39 3.35 11.46
CA ASN A 66 -0.54 4.25 12.26
C ASN A 66 -0.54 5.67 11.69
N ILE A 67 -0.42 5.80 10.36
CA ILE A 67 -0.49 7.10 9.68
C ILE A 67 -1.86 7.76 9.89
N GLY A 68 -2.94 6.99 9.74
CA GLY A 68 -4.31 7.48 9.96
C GLY A 68 -4.57 7.92 11.40
N ALA A 69 -4.03 7.20 12.40
CA ALA A 69 -4.15 7.56 13.81
C ALA A 69 -3.49 8.92 14.14
N MET A 70 -2.47 9.32 13.37
CA MET A 70 -1.85 10.65 13.47
C MET A 70 -2.57 11.72 12.64
N GLY A 71 -3.75 11.42 12.09
CA GLY A 71 -4.49 12.30 11.18
C GLY A 71 -3.84 12.44 9.80
N GLY A 72 -2.89 11.56 9.48
CA GLY A 72 -2.15 11.56 8.23
C GLY A 72 -2.86 10.86 7.07
N ARG A 73 -2.26 10.96 5.90
CA ARG A 73 -2.65 10.27 4.67
C ARG A 73 -1.46 9.61 4.01
N ILE A 74 -1.71 8.51 3.32
CA ILE A 74 -0.74 7.76 2.54
C ILE A 74 -1.25 7.60 1.11
N ASP A 75 -0.36 7.80 0.14
CA ASP A 75 -0.64 7.70 -1.28
C ASP A 75 0.45 6.87 -1.94
N ILE A 76 0.07 6.13 -2.98
CA ILE A 76 1.00 5.31 -3.76
C ILE A 76 0.87 5.74 -5.21
N ASP A 77 2.03 6.02 -5.81
CA ASP A 77 2.19 6.12 -7.26
C ASP A 77 3.15 5.01 -7.68
N SER A 78 2.79 4.28 -8.73
CA SER A 78 3.62 3.19 -9.24
C SER A 78 3.32 2.94 -10.69
N ALA A 79 4.38 2.76 -11.47
CA ALA A 79 4.28 2.37 -12.86
C ALA A 79 5.22 1.17 -13.13
N PRO A 80 4.81 0.22 -13.98
CA PRO A 80 5.65 -0.91 -14.35
C PRO A 80 7.02 -0.48 -14.88
N GLY A 81 8.09 -0.99 -14.27
CA GLY A 81 9.47 -0.69 -14.65
C GLY A 81 10.00 0.70 -14.25
N MET A 82 9.20 1.50 -13.54
CA MET A 82 9.58 2.83 -13.03
C MET A 82 9.66 2.88 -11.50
N GLY A 83 9.42 1.75 -10.83
CA GLY A 83 9.41 1.64 -9.38
C GLY A 83 8.10 2.07 -8.73
N THR A 84 8.19 2.35 -7.43
CA THR A 84 7.06 2.75 -6.59
C THR A 84 7.45 3.97 -5.78
N ARG A 85 6.52 4.90 -5.63
CA ARG A 85 6.62 6.07 -4.77
C ARG A 85 5.49 6.04 -3.75
N ILE A 86 5.85 6.13 -2.48
CA ILE A 86 4.91 6.21 -1.36
C ILE A 86 5.04 7.59 -0.73
N GLY A 87 3.96 8.37 -0.79
CA GLY A 87 3.86 9.67 -0.16
C GLY A 87 3.12 9.58 1.17
N ILE A 88 3.72 10.10 2.24
CA ILE A 88 3.10 10.21 3.56
C ILE A 88 2.96 11.69 3.92
N ARG A 89 1.72 12.12 4.15
CA ARG A 89 1.35 13.47 4.56
C ARG A 89 0.83 13.42 5.98
N LEU A 90 1.53 14.06 6.91
CA LEU A 90 1.08 14.19 8.30
C LEU A 90 0.63 15.63 8.53
N PRO A 91 -0.47 15.87 9.25
CA PRO A 91 -0.88 17.22 9.61
C PRO A 91 0.18 17.85 10.52
N LEU A 92 0.46 19.13 10.28
CA LEU A 92 1.22 19.92 11.23
C LEU A 92 0.32 20.19 12.44
N THR A 93 0.56 19.49 13.54
CA THR A 93 -0.06 19.85 14.81
C THR A 93 0.67 21.08 15.36
N LEU A 94 0.03 22.25 15.31
CA LEU A 94 0.42 23.39 16.14
C LEU A 94 0.14 23.00 17.60
N ALA A 95 1.18 22.61 18.34
CA ALA A 95 1.11 22.50 19.79
C ALA A 95 1.10 23.94 20.35
N ILE A 96 -0.08 24.49 20.58
CA ILE A 96 -0.23 25.72 21.34
C ILE A 96 -0.45 25.29 22.80
N LEU A 97 0.53 25.61 23.65
CA LEU A 97 0.47 25.51 25.12
C LEU A 97 0.30 26.91 25.69
#